data_AF-A0A938ND04-F1
#
_entry.id   AF-A0A938ND04-F1
#
_cell.length_a   1.000
_cell.length_b   1.000
_cell.length_c   1.000
_cell.angle_alpha   90.00
_cell.angle_beta   90.00
_cell.angle_gamma   90.00
#
_symmetry.space_group_name_H-M   'P 1'
#
loop_
_entity.id
_entity.type
_entity.pdbx_description
1 polymer ?
#
loop_
_entity_poly.entity_id
_entity_poly.type
_entity_poly.pdbx_seq_one_letter_code
_entity_poly.pdbx_strand_id
1 'polypeptide(L)'
;MNASTKPSRVIFAIVSTPPHGIDPPEKPPRSARFVASLDMFSQFPCNERSDRYLLSKNRKRSHWILWMGYFNDDEGRMQYQPYALLPCKGMDATAASREMLEVAWLEEKRLGWLDTPFEAVIADGLLKVDELREIAARVWPKEGGASCS
;
A
#
# COMPACT_ATOMS: atom_id res chain seq x y z
N MET A 1 -2.27 -29.66 -2.97
CA MET A 1 -1.12 -29.22 -2.14
C MET A 1 -1.59 -28.02 -1.35
N ASN A 2 -1.77 -28.16 -0.04
CA ASN A 2 -2.29 -27.09 0.81
C ASN A 2 -1.19 -26.06 1.05
N ALA A 3 -1.32 -24.88 0.42
CA ALA A 3 -0.54 -23.72 0.82
C ALA A 3 -0.93 -23.38 2.26
N SER A 4 -0.06 -23.69 3.21
CA SER A 4 -0.16 -23.16 4.57
C SER A 4 0.13 -21.67 4.49
N THR A 5 -0.91 -20.88 4.21
CA THR A 5 -0.84 -19.42 4.26
C THR A 5 -0.60 -19.06 5.71
N LYS A 6 0.67 -18.78 6.06
CA LYS A 6 0.97 -18.11 7.33
C LYS A 6 0.04 -16.89 7.41
N PRO A 7 -0.65 -16.66 8.55
CA PRO A 7 -1.46 -15.47 8.69
C PRO A 7 -0.56 -14.27 8.44
N SER A 8 -0.92 -13.44 7.44
CA SER A 8 -0.20 -12.21 7.15
C SER A 8 -0.11 -11.41 8.45
N ARG A 9 1.11 -11.02 8.82
CA ARG A 9 1.36 -10.15 9.98
C ARG A 9 0.83 -8.73 9.74
N VAL A 10 0.52 -8.43 8.47
CA VAL A 10 -0.10 -7.20 8.01
C VAL A 10 -1.60 -7.31 8.15
N ILE A 11 -2.21 -6.31 8.78
CA ILE A 11 -3.67 -6.16 8.88
C ILE A 11 -4.09 -5.07 7.90
N PHE A 12 -5.09 -5.34 7.06
CA PHE A 12 -5.63 -4.38 6.11
C PHE A 12 -6.76 -3.57 6.74
N ALA A 13 -6.53 -2.28 6.96
CA ALA A 13 -7.50 -1.44 7.64
C ALA A 13 -8.68 -1.02 6.74
N ILE A 14 -8.51 -1.08 5.41
CA ILE A 14 -9.57 -0.77 4.45
C ILE A 14 -10.68 -1.83 4.38
N VAL A 15 -10.40 -3.06 4.80
CA VAL A 15 -11.34 -4.20 4.76
C VAL A 15 -11.64 -4.77 6.14
N SER A 16 -11.12 -4.18 7.21
CA SER A 16 -11.27 -4.71 8.57
C SER A 16 -11.30 -3.62 9.61
N THR A 17 -12.14 -3.82 10.63
CA THR A 17 -12.05 -3.05 11.87
C THR A 17 -10.66 -3.25 12.47
N PRO A 18 -9.89 -2.17 12.75
CA PRO A 18 -8.58 -2.28 13.38
C PRO A 18 -8.68 -3.08 14.69
N PRO A 19 -7.73 -3.98 14.99
CA PRO A 19 -7.76 -4.74 16.24
C PRO A 19 -7.77 -3.82 17.45
N HIS A 20 -8.48 -4.23 18.51
CA HIS A 20 -8.54 -3.48 19.76
C HIS A 20 -7.13 -3.09 20.25
N GLY A 21 -6.94 -1.79 20.48
CA GLY A 21 -5.66 -1.23 20.94
C GLY A 21 -4.73 -0.74 19.84
N ILE A 22 -5.07 -0.95 18.56
CA ILE A 22 -4.51 -0.22 17.42
C ILE A 22 -5.56 0.81 17.02
N ASP A 23 -5.41 2.01 17.58
CA ASP A 23 -6.26 3.17 17.27
C ASP A 23 -5.50 4.03 16.24
N PRO A 24 -5.67 3.77 14.92
CA PRO A 24 -5.10 4.65 13.92
C PRO A 24 -5.80 6.01 14.03
N PRO A 25 -5.06 7.12 14.07
CA PRO A 25 -5.68 8.44 14.10
C PRO A 25 -6.61 8.64 12.88
N GLU A 26 -7.54 9.60 12.94
CA GLU A 26 -8.40 9.87 11.77
C GLU A 26 -7.62 10.38 10.55
N LYS A 27 -6.40 10.90 10.77
CA LYS A 27 -5.56 11.54 9.76
C LYS A 27 -4.10 11.17 10.01
N PRO A 28 -3.26 11.10 8.96
CA PRO A 28 -1.83 10.92 9.14
C PRO A 28 -1.27 12.05 10.01
N PRO A 29 -0.44 11.75 11.03
CA PRO A 29 0.19 12.78 11.84
C PRO A 29 1.17 13.61 11.01
N ARG A 30 1.48 14.83 11.42
CA ARG A 30 2.50 15.69 10.74
C ARG A 30 3.88 15.05 10.65
N SER A 31 4.18 14.07 11.50
CA SER A 31 5.41 13.29 11.48
C SER A 31 5.39 12.10 10.52
N ALA A 32 4.28 11.89 9.80
CA ALA A 32 4.19 10.87 8.78
C ALA A 32 5.22 11.15 7.68
N ARG A 33 5.94 10.09 7.29
CA ARG A 33 7.00 10.14 6.31
C ARG A 33 6.42 9.80 4.94
N PHE A 34 6.81 10.58 3.93
CA PHE A 34 6.39 10.33 2.57
C PHE A 34 7.01 9.05 2.01
N VAL A 35 6.18 8.13 1.50
CA VAL A 35 6.62 6.85 0.93
C VAL A 35 6.80 6.98 -0.56
N ALA A 36 5.72 7.29 -1.29
CA ALA A 36 5.69 7.50 -2.72
C ALA A 36 4.35 8.12 -3.14
N SER A 37 4.30 8.66 -4.36
CA SER A 37 3.07 9.06 -5.05
C SER A 37 3.08 8.41 -6.43
N LEU A 38 2.01 7.72 -6.76
CA LEU A 38 1.92 6.88 -7.95
C LEU A 38 0.68 7.22 -8.74
N ASP A 39 0.82 7.19 -10.06
CA ASP A 39 -0.31 7.20 -10.96
C ASP A 39 -0.71 5.76 -11.25
N MET A 40 -1.95 5.42 -10.94
CA MET A 40 -2.49 4.07 -11.08
C MET A 40 -3.30 3.99 -12.36
N PHE A 41 -3.21 2.87 -13.07
CA PHE A 41 -3.96 2.70 -14.30
C PHE A 41 -5.47 2.74 -14.02
N SER A 42 -6.17 3.69 -14.62
CA SER A 42 -7.63 3.72 -14.56
C SER A 42 -8.21 2.69 -15.53
N GLN A 43 -8.91 1.69 -15.01
CA GLN A 43 -9.70 0.79 -15.86
C GLN A 43 -11.02 1.43 -16.35
N PHE A 44 -11.33 2.66 -15.93
CA PHE A 44 -12.54 3.37 -16.35
C PHE A 44 -12.23 4.76 -16.95
N PRO A 45 -12.92 5.20 -18.02
CA PRO A 45 -12.53 6.39 -18.79
C PRO A 45 -12.51 7.75 -18.06
N CYS A 46 -12.89 7.81 -16.77
CA CYS A 46 -13.01 9.06 -16.01
C CYS A 46 -12.51 8.95 -14.56
N ASN A 47 -11.60 8.02 -14.23
CA ASN A 47 -11.18 7.83 -12.84
C ASN A 47 -9.65 7.72 -12.71
N GLU A 48 -8.94 8.82 -12.93
CA GLU A 48 -7.49 8.89 -12.66
C GLU A 48 -7.23 8.63 -11.16
N ARG A 49 -6.82 7.42 -10.81
CA ARG A 49 -6.47 7.07 -9.43
C ARG A 49 -5.00 7.43 -9.21
N SER A 50 -4.76 8.56 -8.55
CA SER A 50 -3.45 8.91 -8.03
C SER A 50 -3.35 8.55 -6.53
N ASP A 51 -2.50 7.59 -6.20
CA ASP A 51 -2.31 7.13 -4.83
C ASP A 51 -1.11 7.82 -4.17
N ARG A 52 -1.33 8.39 -2.99
CA ARG A 52 -0.26 8.99 -2.17
C ARG A 52 -0.04 8.21 -0.89
N TYR A 53 1.13 7.61 -0.73
CA TYR A 53 1.45 6.77 0.42
C TYR A 53 2.26 7.51 1.48
N LEU A 54 1.82 7.43 2.73
CA LEU A 54 2.54 7.94 3.90
C LEU A 54 2.76 6.83 4.93
N LEU A 55 3.84 6.91 5.69
CA LEU A 55 4.11 5.98 6.79
C LEU A 55 4.18 6.73 8.11
N SER A 56 3.45 6.25 9.12
CA SER A 56 3.61 6.72 10.49
C SER A 56 3.65 5.55 11.47
N LYS A 57 3.98 5.86 12.72
CA LYS A 57 3.72 4.94 13.83
C LYS A 57 2.40 5.31 14.50
N ASN A 58 1.73 4.34 15.11
CA ASN A 58 0.64 4.62 16.03
C ASN A 58 1.15 5.36 17.29
N ARG A 59 0.24 5.90 18.11
CA ARG A 59 0.60 6.70 19.30
C ARG A 59 1.53 5.96 20.28
N LYS A 60 1.34 4.65 20.44
CA LYS A 60 2.16 3.78 21.31
C LYS A 60 3.47 3.33 20.66
N ARG A 61 3.73 3.71 19.41
CA ARG A 61 4.89 3.31 18.60
C ARG A 61 5.09 1.79 18.46
N SER A 62 4.03 1.01 18.69
CA SER A 62 4.03 -0.45 18.61
C SER A 62 3.76 -0.97 17.20
N HIS A 63 3.11 -0.16 16.37
CA HIS A 63 2.75 -0.52 15.00
C HIS A 63 3.07 0.61 14.02
N TRP A 64 3.49 0.21 12.84
CA TRP A 64 3.50 1.01 11.62
C TRP A 64 2.08 1.08 11.05
N ILE A 65 1.75 2.23 10.50
CA ILE A 65 0.52 2.52 9.78
C ILE A 65 0.95 3.05 8.41
N LEU A 66 0.58 2.32 7.36
CA LEU A 66 0.66 2.81 5.99
C LEU A 66 -0.66 3.50 5.69
N TRP A 67 -0.59 4.74 5.23
CA TRP A 67 -1.75 5.54 4.82
C TRP A 67 -1.80 5.57 3.31
N MET A 68 -3.00 5.48 2.76
CA MET A 68 -3.27 5.74 1.36
C MET A 68 -4.08 7.02 1.27
N GLY A 69 -3.55 7.98 0.52
CA GLY A 69 -4.22 9.20 0.16
C GLY A 69 -4.84 9.08 -1.23
N TYR A 70 -6.07 9.55 -1.36
CA TYR A 70 -6.80 9.66 -2.62
C TYR A 70 -7.40 11.06 -2.73
N PHE A 71 -7.54 11.57 -3.96
CA PHE A 71 -8.23 12.83 -4.18
C PHE A 71 -9.73 12.57 -4.14
N ASN A 72 -10.45 13.34 -3.32
CA ASN A 72 -11.90 13.31 -3.27
C ASN A 72 -12.42 14.54 -4.04
N ASP A 73 -13.04 14.31 -5.19
CA ASP A 73 -13.58 15.37 -6.05
C ASP A 73 -14.70 16.16 -5.38
N ASP A 74 -15.55 15.51 -4.59
CA ASP A 74 -16.67 16.16 -3.87
C ASP A 74 -16.15 17.16 -2.83
N GLU A 75 -15.03 16.85 -2.18
CA GLU A 75 -14.41 17.74 -1.18
C GLU A 75 -13.29 18.62 -1.75
N GLY A 76 -12.89 18.42 -3.00
CA GLY A 76 -11.79 19.13 -3.66
C GLY A 76 -10.45 19.04 -2.93
N ARG A 77 -10.19 17.95 -2.20
CA ARG A 77 -8.97 17.79 -1.38
C ARG A 77 -8.52 16.34 -1.26
N MET A 78 -7.24 16.16 -0.95
CA MET A 78 -6.69 14.85 -0.57
C MET A 78 -7.27 14.38 0.76
N GLN A 79 -7.92 13.22 0.73
CA GLN A 79 -8.26 12.45 1.92
C GLN A 79 -7.20 11.38 2.15
N TYR A 80 -7.12 10.88 3.38
CA TYR A 80 -6.22 9.79 3.74
C TYR A 80 -6.96 8.80 4.60
N GLN A 81 -6.71 7.52 4.35
CA GLN A 81 -7.20 6.44 5.18
C GLN A 81 -6.08 5.47 5.56
N PRO A 82 -6.17 4.81 6.73
CA PRO A 82 -5.30 3.70 7.05
C PRO A 82 -5.46 2.60 5.99
N TYR A 83 -4.34 2.20 5.40
CA TYR A 83 -4.30 1.23 4.31
C TYR A 83 -3.89 -0.15 4.85
N ALA A 84 -2.79 -0.18 5.58
CA ALA A 84 -2.25 -1.39 6.21
C ALA A 84 -1.63 -1.06 7.57
N LEU A 85 -1.54 -2.08 8.43
CA LEU A 85 -0.96 -2.02 9.78
C LEU A 85 0.06 -3.15 9.96
N LEU A 86 1.23 -2.86 10.54
CA LEU A 86 2.28 -3.85 10.77
C LEU A 86 2.96 -3.63 12.13
N PRO A 87 3.18 -4.66 12.97
CA PRO A 87 3.94 -4.51 14.21
C PRO A 87 5.38 -4.04 13.97
N CYS A 88 5.88 -3.09 14.78
CA CYS A 88 7.19 -2.47 14.54
C CYS A 88 8.39 -3.43 14.63
N LYS A 89 8.29 -4.52 15.41
CA LYS A 89 9.26 -5.64 15.67
C LYS A 89 10.69 -5.51 15.08
N GLY A 90 11.40 -4.41 15.35
CA GLY A 90 12.78 -4.18 14.88
C GLY A 90 12.93 -3.77 13.41
N MET A 91 11.84 -3.57 12.68
CA MET A 91 11.87 -3.11 11.29
C MET A 91 12.07 -1.60 11.23
N ASP A 92 12.95 -1.16 10.33
CA ASP A 92 13.03 0.24 9.96
C ASP A 92 11.84 0.67 9.08
N ALA A 93 11.75 1.97 8.81
CA ALA A 93 10.64 2.53 8.06
C ALA A 93 10.59 2.08 6.59
N THR A 94 11.74 1.91 5.94
CA THR A 94 11.81 1.53 4.53
C THR A 94 11.39 0.07 4.36
N ALA A 95 11.91 -0.83 5.21
CA ALA A 95 11.51 -2.23 5.26
C ALA A 95 10.00 -2.38 5.56
N ALA A 96 9.49 -1.62 6.53
CA ALA A 96 8.06 -1.64 6.86
C ALA A 96 7.21 -1.14 5.69
N SER A 97 7.58 -0.02 5.05
CA SER A 97 6.90 0.49 3.86
C SER A 97 6.87 -0.54 2.72
N ARG A 98 8.00 -1.19 2.44
CA ARG A 98 8.12 -2.21 1.40
C ARG A 98 7.19 -3.39 1.66
N GLU A 99 7.26 -3.98 2.87
CA GLU A 99 6.44 -5.13 3.25
C GLU A 99 4.94 -4.80 3.22
N MET A 100 4.56 -3.66 3.80
CA MET A 100 3.15 -3.27 3.88
C MET A 100 2.56 -2.96 2.50
N LEU A 101 3.30 -2.28 1.64
CA LEU A 101 2.82 -1.92 0.30
C LEU A 101 2.70 -3.16 -0.60
N GLU A 102 3.69 -4.04 -0.59
CA GLU A 102 3.65 -5.30 -1.34
C GLU A 102 2.45 -6.16 -0.94
N VAL A 103 2.26 -6.34 0.36
CA VAL A 103 1.16 -7.14 0.89
C VAL A 103 -0.20 -6.50 0.61
N ALA A 104 -0.29 -5.17 0.64
CA ALA A 104 -1.53 -4.44 0.31
C ALA A 104 -1.91 -4.53 -1.16
N TRP A 105 -0.96 -4.37 -2.08
CA TRP A 105 -1.23 -4.56 -3.50
C TRP A 105 -1.57 -6.01 -3.86
N LEU A 106 -0.93 -6.99 -3.21
CA LEU A 106 -1.32 -8.40 -3.36
C LEU A 106 -2.79 -8.61 -2.97
N GLU A 107 -3.23 -7.99 -1.88
CA GLU A 107 -4.61 -8.11 -1.42
C GLU A 107 -5.59 -7.36 -2.34
N GLU A 108 -5.29 -6.14 -2.78
CA GLU A 108 -6.14 -5.43 -3.76
C GLU A 108 -6.25 -6.23 -5.06
N LYS A 109 -5.15 -6.79 -5.55
CA LYS A 109 -5.17 -7.69 -6.71
C LYS A 109 -6.03 -8.92 -6.46
N ARG A 110 -5.91 -9.54 -5.28
CA ARG A 110 -6.73 -10.71 -4.89
C ARG A 110 -8.23 -10.38 -4.85
N LEU A 111 -8.57 -9.14 -4.48
CA LEU A 111 -9.94 -8.62 -4.44
C LEU A 111 -10.44 -8.10 -5.80
N GLY A 112 -9.59 -8.06 -6.83
CA GLY A 112 -9.91 -7.49 -8.15
C GLY A 112 -10.05 -5.96 -8.14
N TRP A 113 -9.47 -5.28 -7.16
CA TRP A 113 -9.44 -3.81 -7.06
C TRP A 113 -8.23 -3.20 -7.76
N LEU A 114 -7.20 -4.00 -8.01
CA LEU A 114 -5.97 -3.57 -8.65
C LEU A 114 -5.34 -4.69 -9.51
N ASP A 115 -5.79 -4.79 -10.76
CA ASP A 115 -5.36 -5.87 -11.66
C ASP A 115 -4.04 -5.61 -12.38
N THR A 116 -3.61 -4.35 -12.43
CA THR A 116 -2.41 -3.91 -13.16
C THR A 116 -1.48 -3.10 -12.26
N PRO A 117 -0.17 -3.08 -12.55
CA PRO A 117 0.77 -2.23 -11.84
C PRO A 117 0.49 -0.74 -12.10
N PHE A 118 1.10 0.12 -11.28
CA PHE A 118 1.09 1.57 -11.50
C PHE A 118 1.66 1.93 -12.88
N GLU A 119 1.14 3.01 -13.48
CA GLU A 119 1.59 3.52 -14.78
C GLU A 119 2.88 4.32 -14.62
N ALA A 120 2.92 5.23 -13.65
CA ALA A 120 4.03 6.12 -13.44
C ALA A 120 4.31 6.38 -11.96
N VAL A 121 5.59 6.65 -11.65
CA VAL A 121 5.98 7.22 -10.35
C VAL A 121 5.97 8.73 -10.48
N ILE A 122 5.04 9.38 -9.78
CA ILE A 122 4.92 10.84 -9.75
C ILE A 122 6.03 11.43 -8.87
N ALA A 123 6.24 10.83 -7.69
CA ALA A 123 7.27 11.24 -6.76
C ALA A 123 7.70 10.07 -5.86
N ASP A 124 8.99 9.99 -5.55
CA ASP A 124 9.55 8.98 -4.65
C ASP A 124 9.93 9.57 -3.28
N GLY A 125 10.02 8.70 -2.27
CA GLY A 125 10.21 9.08 -0.88
C GLY A 125 11.07 8.05 -0.16
N LEU A 126 10.49 7.40 0.85
CA LEU A 126 11.11 6.27 1.54
C LEU A 126 11.40 5.08 0.64
N LEU A 127 10.52 4.83 -0.33
CA LEU A 127 10.74 3.85 -1.37
C LEU A 127 11.18 4.58 -2.64
N LYS A 128 12.25 4.10 -3.25
CA LYS A 128 12.75 4.61 -4.53
C LYS A 128 12.06 3.94 -5.70
N VAL A 129 12.12 4.58 -6.88
CA VAL A 129 11.49 4.10 -8.11
C VAL A 129 11.81 2.63 -8.39
N ASP A 130 13.07 2.22 -8.23
CA ASP A 130 13.49 0.84 -8.47
C ASP A 130 12.88 -0.14 -7.46
N GLU A 131 12.79 0.23 -6.18
CA GLU A 131 12.12 -0.59 -5.16
C GLU A 131 10.63 -0.73 -5.43
N LEU A 132 9.97 0.34 -5.89
CA LEU A 132 8.55 0.31 -6.26
C LEU A 132 8.31 -0.61 -7.46
N ARG A 133 9.20 -0.56 -8.47
CA ARG A 133 9.17 -1.46 -9.63
C ARG A 133 9.42 -2.92 -9.23
N GLU A 134 10.35 -3.15 -8.30
CA GLU A 134 10.59 -4.49 -7.75
C GLU A 134 9.38 -5.04 -7.01
N ILE A 135 8.69 -4.22 -6.21
CA ILE A 135 7.43 -4.61 -5.56
C ILE A 135 6.38 -4.95 -6.62
N ALA A 136 6.16 -4.07 -7.59
CA ALA A 136 5.20 -4.30 -8.66
C ALA A 136 5.49 -5.60 -9.44
N ALA A 137 6.76 -5.89 -9.74
CA ALA A 137 7.14 -7.13 -10.42
C ALA A 137 6.85 -8.41 -9.59
N ARG A 138 6.84 -8.32 -8.25
CA ARG A 138 6.44 -9.44 -7.38
C ARG A 138 4.92 -9.59 -7.30
N VAL A 139 4.17 -8.50 -7.34
CA VAL A 139 2.70 -8.52 -7.29
C VAL A 139 2.10 -8.93 -8.63
N TRP A 140 2.63 -8.39 -9.73
CA TRP A 140 2.26 -8.70 -11.11
C TRP A 140 3.47 -9.28 -11.84
N PRO A 141 3.84 -10.54 -11.55
CA PRO A 141 4.86 -11.21 -12.33
C PRO A 141 4.39 -11.23 -13.78
N LYS A 142 5.24 -10.76 -14.70
CA LYS A 142 5.00 -11.02 -16.12
C LYS A 142 4.92 -12.53 -16.25
N GLU A 143 3.76 -13.05 -16.67
CA GLU A 143 3.68 -14.47 -17.01
C GLU A 143 4.83 -14.72 -18.00
N GLY A 144 5.72 -15.63 -17.62
CA GLY A 144 6.82 -16.00 -18.49
C GLY A 144 6.21 -16.32 -19.84
N GLY A 145 6.77 -15.73 -20.90
CA GLY A 145 6.36 -16.08 -22.26
C GLY A 145 6.35 -17.60 -22.33
N ALA A 146 5.16 -18.17 -22.36
CA ALA A 146 4.97 -19.56 -22.73
C ALA A 146 5.44 -19.60 -24.18
N SER A 147 6.72 -19.95 -24.33
CA SER A 147 7.32 -20.33 -25.57
C SER A 147 6.32 -21.24 -26.28
N CYS A 148 6.00 -20.87 -27.51
CA CYS A 148 5.35 -21.74 -28.47
C CYS A 148 5.96 -23.13 -28.36
N SER A 149 5.10 -24.15 -28.26
CA SER A 149 5.41 -25.52 -28.64
C SER A 149 4.44 -25.90 -29.75
#